data_AF-A0A9W7ST66-F1
#
_entry.id   AF-A0A9W7ST66-F1
#
_cell.length_a   1.000
_cell.length_b   1.000
_cell.length_c   1.000
_cell.angle_alpha   90.00
_cell.angle_beta   90.00
_cell.angle_gamma   90.00
#
_symmetry.space_group_name_H-M   'P 1'
#
loop_
_entity.id
_entity.type
_entity.pdbx_description
1 polymer ?
#
loop_
_entity_poly.entity_id
_entity_poly.type
_entity_poly.pdbx_seq_one_letter_code
_entity_poly.pdbx_strand_id
1 'polypeptide(L)'
;MAPPIIAFDYDGSPYGQKIRLLLTALKIPFSRLDQPIILPRPDLAALGITYRRIPLLAIGKDVYADTACITSAVISNIASLGGDPDALTFGPADKAFEVWGVAAFREVASGLLDPTKLPKEFIKDRATILPSIKRPDAATLRPSGLASLKARMLQVENGFLGAGGPFINGSKISLADINAAWPFRWALFQLQVRREPGFGPQDFPKLYKLLESLPKPAPTNLKVQEVHSTIRGGSYWAQSPSAVAQVDPLRLKTGVEVKIEDFDAAPGAHIQVGKLIGTTENETVVEVGKDGIRLHYPRVGYIVRPVEKSNL
;
A
#
# COMPACT_ATOMS: atom_id res chain seq x y z
N MET A 1 18.39 19.76 0.99
CA MET A 1 18.59 18.32 1.26
C MET A 1 17.25 17.62 1.06
N ALA A 2 17.24 16.42 0.50
CA ALA A 2 16.01 15.61 0.38
C ALA A 2 15.44 15.32 1.79
N PRO A 3 14.11 15.29 1.96
CA PRO A 3 13.49 15.00 3.25
C PRO A 3 13.80 13.55 3.69
N PRO A 4 13.80 13.25 5.00
CA PRO A 4 13.81 11.87 5.47
C PRO A 4 12.56 11.12 4.98
N ILE A 5 12.76 9.93 4.43
CA ILE A 5 11.71 9.04 3.93
C ILE A 5 11.67 7.79 4.80
N ILE A 6 10.54 7.56 5.48
CA ILE A 6 10.39 6.47 6.45
C ILE A 6 9.13 5.67 6.12
N ALA A 7 9.30 4.39 5.80
CA ALA A 7 8.20 3.46 5.62
C ALA A 7 7.81 2.79 6.94
N PHE A 8 6.54 2.86 7.33
CA PHE A 8 5.98 2.05 8.41
C PHE A 8 5.51 0.74 7.81
N ASP A 9 6.21 -0.36 8.08
CA ASP A 9 6.01 -1.61 7.35
C ASP A 9 6.42 -2.87 8.13
N TYR A 10 6.16 -4.07 7.61
CA TYR A 10 6.70 -5.33 8.11
C TYR A 10 7.09 -6.25 6.95
N ASP A 11 7.98 -7.22 7.18
CA ASP A 11 8.56 -8.03 6.10
C ASP A 11 7.51 -8.76 5.24
N GLY A 12 6.56 -9.43 5.89
CA GLY A 12 5.51 -10.22 5.24
C GLY A 12 4.39 -9.41 4.58
N SER A 13 4.43 -8.07 4.61
CA SER A 13 3.36 -7.22 4.07
C SER A 13 3.35 -7.24 2.54
N PRO A 14 2.26 -7.68 1.89
CA PRO A 14 2.17 -7.71 0.42
C PRO A 14 2.27 -6.30 -0.20
N TYR A 15 1.49 -5.36 0.32
CA TYR A 15 1.51 -3.96 -0.09
C TYR A 15 2.82 -3.26 0.33
N GLY A 16 3.42 -3.70 1.44
CA GLY A 16 4.74 -3.25 1.85
C GLY A 16 5.82 -3.61 0.84
N GLN A 17 5.81 -4.86 0.36
CA GLN A 17 6.69 -5.31 -0.72
C GLN A 17 6.54 -4.46 -1.99
N LYS A 18 5.31 -4.07 -2.36
CA LYS A 18 5.05 -3.16 -3.49
C LYS A 18 5.74 -1.81 -3.31
N ILE A 19 5.56 -1.14 -2.17
CA ILE A 19 6.15 0.19 -1.93
C ILE A 19 7.67 0.13 -1.79
N ARG A 20 8.20 -0.88 -1.08
CA ARG A 20 9.66 -1.09 -1.00
C ARG A 20 10.26 -1.30 -2.39
N LEU A 21 9.57 -2.04 -3.26
CA LEU A 21 10.00 -2.24 -4.64
C LEU A 21 9.98 -0.94 -5.44
N LEU A 22 8.92 -0.13 -5.33
CA LEU A 22 8.80 1.17 -5.99
C LEU A 22 9.97 2.10 -5.63
N LEU A 23 10.20 2.31 -4.33
CA LEU A 23 11.26 3.20 -3.84
C LEU A 23 12.64 2.71 -4.29
N THR A 24 12.89 1.40 -4.21
CA THR A 24 14.16 0.80 -4.66
C THR A 24 14.35 0.95 -6.17
N ALA A 25 13.31 0.71 -6.97
CA ALA A 25 13.38 0.84 -8.43
C ALA A 25 13.67 2.27 -8.86
N LEU A 26 13.15 3.26 -8.13
CA LEU A 26 13.41 4.68 -8.33
C LEU A 26 14.71 5.16 -7.68
N LYS A 27 15.51 4.27 -7.08
CA LYS A 27 16.74 4.59 -6.35
C LYS A 27 16.55 5.61 -5.22
N ILE A 28 15.35 5.71 -4.66
CA ILE A 28 15.04 6.63 -3.55
C ILE A 28 15.58 6.02 -2.26
N PRO A 29 16.50 6.68 -1.54
CA PRO A 29 16.95 6.22 -0.24
C PRO A 29 15.81 6.32 0.77
N PHE A 30 15.54 5.25 1.51
CA PHE A 30 14.50 5.24 2.53
C PHE A 30 14.88 4.35 3.70
N SER A 31 14.31 4.70 4.85
CA SER A 31 14.40 3.91 6.08
C SER A 31 13.07 3.25 6.38
N ARG A 32 13.07 2.28 7.30
CA ARG A 32 11.87 1.55 7.70
C ARG A 32 11.72 1.55 9.22
N LEU A 33 10.49 1.70 9.69
CA LEU A 33 10.10 1.33 11.04
C LEU A 33 9.27 0.06 10.98
N ASP A 34 9.75 -0.99 11.64
CA ASP A 34 8.99 -2.24 11.73
C ASP A 34 7.71 -2.03 12.52
N GLN A 35 6.60 -2.56 12.01
CA GLN A 35 5.29 -2.47 12.63
C GLN A 35 4.72 -3.85 12.97
N PRO A 36 3.93 -3.96 14.05
CA PRO A 36 3.15 -5.15 14.33
C PRO A 36 2.26 -5.55 13.14
N ILE A 37 2.23 -6.86 12.86
CA ILE A 37 1.41 -7.45 11.79
C ILE A 37 -0.08 -7.20 12.07
N ILE A 38 -0.50 -7.38 13.32
CA ILE A 38 -1.87 -7.13 13.82
C ILE A 38 -1.87 -5.89 14.73
N LEU A 39 -3.05 -5.34 15.01
CA LEU A 39 -3.21 -4.26 15.99
C LEU A 39 -2.92 -4.75 17.42
N PRO A 40 -2.56 -3.85 18.37
CA PRO A 40 -2.37 -2.39 18.22
C PRO A 40 -1.03 -2.00 17.60
N ARG A 41 -0.93 -0.75 17.12
CA ARG A 41 0.32 -0.13 16.63
C ARG A 41 0.64 1.13 17.43
N PRO A 42 1.29 1.00 18.60
CA PRO A 42 1.53 2.12 19.49
C PRO A 42 2.41 3.21 18.86
N ASP A 43 3.33 2.83 17.97
CA ASP A 43 4.25 3.78 17.33
C ASP A 43 3.52 4.74 16.38
N LEU A 44 2.49 4.27 15.66
CA LEU A 44 1.63 5.12 14.84
C LEU A 44 0.66 5.92 15.70
N ALA A 45 0.08 5.28 16.74
CA ALA A 45 -0.84 5.95 17.65
C ALA A 45 -0.17 7.13 18.39
N ALA A 46 1.12 7.02 18.72
CA ALA A 46 1.92 8.11 19.29
C ALA A 46 2.11 9.32 18.36
N LEU A 47 1.83 9.15 17.05
CA LEU A 47 1.80 10.21 16.04
C LEU A 47 0.35 10.67 15.74
N GLY A 48 -0.65 10.19 16.49
CA GLY A 48 -2.07 10.46 16.24
C GLY A 48 -2.68 9.64 15.09
N ILE A 49 -1.94 8.65 14.57
CA ILE A 49 -2.35 7.84 13.43
C ILE A 49 -3.00 6.55 13.94
N THR A 50 -4.27 6.38 13.59
CA THR A 50 -5.08 5.19 13.86
C THR A 50 -5.35 4.37 12.60
N TYR A 51 -4.95 4.88 11.42
CA TYR A 51 -5.01 4.16 10.16
C TYR A 51 -4.39 2.76 10.29
N ARG A 52 -5.20 1.75 10.00
CA ARG A 52 -4.91 0.36 10.38
C ARG A 52 -4.17 -0.44 9.31
N ARG A 53 -4.10 0.02 8.06
CA ARG A 53 -3.37 -0.67 6.99
C ARG A 53 -1.88 -0.31 7.03
N ILE A 54 -1.10 -1.15 6.38
CA ILE A 54 0.35 -1.01 6.19
C ILE A 54 0.61 -1.30 4.72
N PRO A 55 1.49 -0.55 4.04
CA PRO A 55 2.40 0.47 4.59
C PRO A 55 1.78 1.86 4.75
N LEU A 56 2.45 2.69 5.55
CA LEU A 56 2.41 4.15 5.43
C LEU A 56 3.81 4.65 5.04
N LEU A 57 3.90 5.81 4.38
CA LEU A 57 5.17 6.46 4.06
C LEU A 57 5.20 7.87 4.66
N ALA A 58 6.15 8.18 5.52
CA ALA A 58 6.42 9.54 5.97
C ALA A 58 7.48 10.19 5.07
N ILE A 59 7.22 11.42 4.66
CA ILE A 59 8.14 12.33 3.97
C ILE A 59 8.15 13.62 4.79
N GLY A 60 9.12 13.75 5.70
CA GLY A 60 9.06 14.80 6.73
C GLY A 60 7.80 14.67 7.61
N LYS A 61 6.98 15.74 7.68
CA LYS A 61 5.72 15.78 8.45
C LYS A 61 4.48 15.29 7.69
N ASP A 62 4.63 14.97 6.42
CA ASP A 62 3.55 14.45 5.58
C ASP A 62 3.62 12.92 5.57
N VAL A 63 2.56 12.27 6.08
CA VAL A 63 2.43 10.82 6.11
C VAL A 63 1.34 10.40 5.13
N TYR A 64 1.66 9.48 4.24
CA TYR A 64 0.76 9.01 3.18
C TYR A 64 0.21 7.63 3.55
N ALA A 65 -1.12 7.54 3.64
CA ALA A 65 -1.87 6.32 3.82
C ALA A 65 -2.30 5.77 2.45
N ASP A 66 -2.31 4.44 2.31
CA ASP A 66 -2.63 3.72 1.06
C ASP A 66 -1.54 3.78 -0.02
N THR A 67 -1.30 2.64 -0.68
CA THR A 67 -0.26 2.55 -1.70
C THR A 67 -0.53 3.38 -2.94
N ALA A 68 -1.78 3.69 -3.28
CA ALA A 68 -2.11 4.57 -4.40
C ALA A 68 -1.66 6.01 -4.13
N CYS A 69 -1.94 6.50 -2.92
CA CYS A 69 -1.53 7.84 -2.48
C CYS A 69 0.00 7.91 -2.31
N ILE A 70 0.62 6.91 -1.68
CA ILE A 70 2.09 6.79 -1.58
C ILE A 70 2.72 6.80 -2.98
N THR A 71 2.24 5.96 -3.91
CA THR A 71 2.79 5.90 -5.26
C THR A 71 2.67 7.25 -5.95
N SER A 72 1.50 7.92 -5.88
CA SER A 72 1.29 9.23 -6.48
C SER A 72 2.28 10.27 -5.93
N ALA A 73 2.43 10.35 -4.60
CA ALA A 73 3.33 11.30 -3.96
C ALA A 73 4.79 11.07 -4.38
N VAL A 74 5.21 9.81 -4.47
CA VAL A 74 6.57 9.43 -4.89
C VAL A 74 6.83 9.77 -6.35
N ILE A 75 5.95 9.35 -7.28
CA ILE A 75 6.20 9.52 -8.72
C ILE A 75 6.15 10.98 -9.15
N SER A 76 5.32 11.81 -8.49
CA SER A 76 5.25 13.25 -8.78
C SER A 76 6.50 14.00 -8.32
N ASN A 77 7.37 13.38 -7.53
CA ASN A 77 8.45 14.08 -6.84
C ASN A 77 9.78 13.30 -6.80
N ILE A 78 10.01 12.40 -7.76
CA ILE A 78 11.16 11.48 -7.75
C ILE A 78 12.48 12.20 -7.49
N ALA A 79 12.77 13.25 -8.27
CA ALA A 79 14.03 14.00 -8.16
C ALA A 79 14.17 14.74 -6.81
N SER A 80 13.09 15.33 -6.29
CA SER A 80 13.16 16.06 -5.00
C SER A 80 13.26 15.12 -3.80
N LEU A 81 12.91 13.85 -3.97
CA LEU A 81 13.12 12.75 -3.03
C LEU A 81 14.50 12.08 -3.18
N GLY A 82 15.37 12.59 -4.07
CA GLY A 82 16.70 12.03 -4.31
C GLY A 82 16.70 10.73 -5.13
N GLY A 83 15.60 10.44 -5.82
CA GLY A 83 15.49 9.33 -6.76
C GLY A 83 15.94 9.70 -8.17
N ASP A 84 15.93 8.69 -9.03
CA ASP A 84 16.27 8.77 -10.46
C ASP A 84 14.99 8.67 -11.30
N PRO A 85 14.51 9.78 -11.90
CA PRO A 85 13.30 9.80 -12.73
C PRO A 85 13.40 8.87 -13.95
N ASP A 86 14.62 8.58 -14.42
CA ASP A 86 14.87 7.72 -15.56
C ASP A 86 15.05 6.26 -15.16
N ALA A 87 14.96 5.89 -13.87
CA ALA A 87 15.13 4.49 -13.45
C ALA A 87 13.89 3.61 -13.73
N LEU A 88 12.71 4.19 -13.90
CA LEU A 88 11.45 3.49 -14.10
C LEU A 88 10.72 4.04 -15.34
N THR A 89 10.14 3.15 -16.14
CA THR A 89 9.25 3.55 -17.25
C THR A 89 7.82 3.76 -16.74
N PHE A 90 7.15 4.80 -17.21
CA PHE A 90 5.75 5.10 -16.93
C PHE A 90 4.92 5.02 -18.22
N GLY A 91 3.65 4.65 -18.10
CA GLY A 91 2.74 4.53 -19.23
C GLY A 91 1.28 4.76 -18.85
N PRO A 92 0.42 5.10 -19.84
CA PRO A 92 -0.99 5.42 -19.59
C PRO A 92 -1.80 4.25 -19.01
N ALA A 93 -1.31 3.01 -19.15
CA ALA A 93 -1.94 1.81 -18.62
C ALA A 93 -1.58 1.51 -17.15
N ASP A 94 -0.66 2.25 -16.53
CA ASP A 94 -0.14 1.92 -15.19
C ASP A 94 -1.25 1.81 -14.13
N LYS A 95 -2.29 2.67 -14.23
CA LYS A 95 -3.43 2.62 -13.32
C LYS A 95 -4.30 1.37 -13.53
N ALA A 96 -4.41 0.89 -14.78
CA ALA A 96 -5.12 -0.36 -15.06
C ALA A 96 -4.38 -1.56 -14.44
N PHE A 97 -3.04 -1.58 -14.53
CA PHE A 97 -2.23 -2.59 -13.85
C PHE A 97 -2.32 -2.50 -12.33
N GLU A 98 -2.42 -1.30 -11.76
CA GLU A 98 -2.62 -1.12 -10.32
C GLU A 98 -3.93 -1.77 -9.85
N VAL A 99 -5.05 -1.46 -10.53
CA VAL A 99 -6.37 -2.03 -10.21
C VAL A 99 -6.36 -3.54 -10.40
N TRP A 100 -5.77 -4.01 -11.50
CA TRP A 100 -5.65 -5.44 -11.79
C TRP A 100 -4.81 -6.18 -10.72
N GLY A 101 -3.68 -5.60 -10.29
CA GLY A 101 -2.82 -6.19 -9.25
C GLY A 101 -3.51 -6.26 -7.89
N VAL A 102 -4.29 -5.24 -7.53
CA VAL A 102 -5.13 -5.26 -6.32
C VAL A 102 -6.19 -6.36 -6.40
N ALA A 103 -6.84 -6.54 -7.56
CA ALA A 103 -7.80 -7.62 -7.75
C ALA A 103 -7.14 -9.01 -7.62
N ALA A 104 -5.99 -9.22 -8.25
CA ALA A 104 -5.21 -10.46 -8.14
C ALA A 104 -4.82 -10.74 -6.68
N PHE A 105 -4.40 -9.73 -5.92
CA PHE A 105 -4.15 -9.89 -4.48
C PHE A 105 -5.39 -10.31 -3.71
N ARG A 106 -6.55 -9.69 -3.96
CA ARG A 106 -7.81 -10.04 -3.25
C ARG A 106 -8.21 -11.50 -3.49
N GLU A 107 -8.03 -11.99 -4.71
CA GLU A 107 -8.27 -13.39 -5.08
C GLU A 107 -7.29 -14.33 -4.37
N VAL A 108 -6.00 -14.03 -4.41
CA VAL A 108 -4.95 -14.80 -3.70
C VAL A 108 -5.25 -14.85 -2.20
N ALA A 109 -5.51 -13.69 -1.58
CA ALA A 109 -5.77 -13.61 -0.15
C ALA A 109 -7.05 -14.37 0.26
N SER A 110 -8.10 -14.32 -0.57
CA SER A 110 -9.37 -14.98 -0.26
C SER A 110 -9.37 -16.48 -0.55
N GLY A 111 -8.61 -16.93 -1.55
CA GLY A 111 -8.60 -18.32 -1.99
C GLY A 111 -7.46 -19.17 -1.40
N LEU A 112 -6.33 -18.56 -1.01
CA LEU A 112 -5.13 -19.32 -0.61
C LEU A 112 -4.75 -19.20 0.87
N LEU A 113 -5.31 -18.22 1.59
CA LEU A 113 -5.19 -18.20 3.05
C LEU A 113 -6.14 -19.24 3.64
N ASP A 114 -5.59 -20.17 4.41
CA ASP A 114 -6.34 -21.20 5.12
C ASP A 114 -6.55 -20.76 6.58
N PRO A 115 -7.76 -20.33 6.97
CA PRO A 115 -7.99 -19.85 8.33
C PRO A 115 -7.76 -20.91 9.40
N THR A 116 -7.82 -22.21 9.07
CA THR A 116 -7.55 -23.28 10.03
C THR A 116 -6.08 -23.35 10.45
N LYS A 117 -5.18 -22.76 9.66
CA LYS A 117 -3.73 -22.69 9.89
C LYS A 117 -3.27 -21.33 10.42
N LEU A 118 -4.20 -20.39 10.64
CA LEU A 118 -3.89 -19.04 11.09
C LEU A 118 -4.22 -18.86 12.58
N PRO A 119 -3.45 -18.05 13.33
CA PRO A 119 -3.78 -17.74 14.71
C PRO A 119 -5.16 -17.07 14.83
N LYS A 120 -5.94 -17.42 15.85
CA LYS A 120 -7.28 -16.85 16.08
C LYS A 120 -7.29 -15.32 16.15
N GLU A 121 -6.28 -14.73 16.81
CA GLU A 121 -6.15 -13.27 16.89
C GLU A 121 -5.89 -12.63 15.52
N PHE A 122 -5.12 -13.29 14.65
CA PHE A 122 -4.93 -12.84 13.27
C PHE A 122 -6.25 -12.86 12.50
N ILE A 123 -7.04 -13.93 12.61
CA ILE A 123 -8.34 -14.02 11.95
C ILE A 123 -9.29 -12.93 12.45
N LYS A 124 -9.32 -12.70 13.77
CA LYS A 124 -10.13 -11.65 14.39
C LYS A 124 -9.75 -10.26 13.88
N ASP A 125 -8.45 -9.96 13.84
CA ASP A 125 -7.90 -8.70 13.33
C ASP A 125 -8.20 -8.51 11.83
N ARG A 126 -7.94 -9.52 11.00
CA ARG A 126 -8.11 -9.41 9.54
C ARG A 126 -9.57 -9.42 9.10
N ALA A 127 -10.49 -9.96 9.89
CA ALA A 127 -11.90 -10.05 9.48
C ALA A 127 -12.57 -8.70 9.21
N THR A 128 -12.11 -7.61 9.83
CA THR A 128 -12.72 -6.28 9.61
C THR A 128 -12.42 -5.72 8.23
N ILE A 129 -11.45 -6.28 7.50
CA ILE A 129 -10.83 -5.70 6.30
C ILE A 129 -10.51 -6.72 5.21
N LEU A 130 -10.60 -8.00 5.55
CA LEU A 130 -10.64 -9.13 4.64
C LEU A 130 -11.76 -10.04 5.13
N PRO A 131 -13.04 -9.68 4.94
CA PRO A 131 -14.17 -10.46 5.44
C PRO A 131 -14.17 -11.91 4.94
N SER A 132 -13.55 -12.16 3.78
CA SER A 132 -13.40 -13.50 3.20
C SER A 132 -12.70 -14.49 4.12
N ILE A 133 -11.85 -14.04 5.05
CA ILE A 133 -11.14 -14.91 6.01
C ILE A 133 -12.09 -15.61 7.01
N LYS A 134 -13.31 -15.07 7.18
CA LYS A 134 -14.35 -15.63 8.06
C LYS A 134 -15.46 -16.36 7.30
N ARG A 135 -15.29 -16.60 6.00
CA ARG A 135 -16.28 -17.38 5.26
C ARG A 135 -16.44 -18.77 5.88
N PRO A 136 -17.67 -19.28 6.03
CA PRO A 136 -17.91 -20.63 6.57
C PRO A 136 -17.21 -21.73 5.76
N ASP A 137 -17.03 -21.53 4.45
CA ASP A 137 -16.41 -22.46 3.52
C ASP A 137 -14.92 -22.17 3.23
N ALA A 138 -14.28 -21.24 3.95
CA ALA A 138 -12.93 -20.77 3.61
C ALA A 138 -11.89 -21.91 3.48
N ALA A 139 -12.00 -22.95 4.30
CA ALA A 139 -11.10 -24.10 4.27
C ALA A 139 -11.18 -24.92 2.96
N THR A 140 -12.29 -24.85 2.23
CA THR A 140 -12.51 -25.60 0.98
C THR A 140 -12.08 -24.82 -0.26
N LEU A 141 -11.71 -23.55 -0.13
CA LEU A 141 -11.46 -22.66 -1.27
C LEU A 141 -10.10 -22.88 -1.94
N ARG A 142 -9.16 -23.58 -1.29
CA ARG A 142 -7.78 -23.70 -1.78
C ARG A 142 -7.67 -24.21 -3.22
N PRO A 143 -8.38 -25.27 -3.66
CA PRO A 143 -8.32 -25.71 -5.05
C PRO A 143 -8.73 -24.63 -6.05
N SER A 144 -9.83 -23.91 -5.77
CA SER A 144 -10.29 -22.79 -6.60
C SER A 144 -9.31 -21.61 -6.56
N GLY A 145 -8.72 -21.33 -5.40
CA GLY A 145 -7.69 -20.31 -5.24
C GLY A 145 -6.44 -20.61 -6.07
N LEU A 146 -6.00 -21.87 -6.11
CA LEU A 146 -4.88 -22.31 -6.95
C LEU A 146 -5.23 -22.18 -8.43
N ALA A 147 -6.42 -22.64 -8.85
CA ALA A 147 -6.86 -22.51 -10.23
C ALA A 147 -6.94 -21.03 -10.68
N SER A 148 -7.49 -20.16 -9.82
CA SER A 148 -7.56 -18.71 -10.06
C SER A 148 -6.18 -18.07 -10.15
N LEU A 149 -5.27 -18.38 -9.21
CA LEU A 149 -3.89 -17.91 -9.26
C LEU A 149 -3.20 -18.37 -10.55
N LYS A 150 -3.35 -19.65 -10.94
CA LYS A 150 -2.76 -20.19 -12.17
C LYS A 150 -3.26 -19.43 -13.40
N ALA A 151 -4.56 -19.15 -13.48
CA ALA A 151 -5.13 -18.35 -14.56
C ALA A 151 -4.57 -16.91 -14.58
N ARG A 152 -4.42 -16.27 -13.41
CA ARG A 152 -3.79 -14.94 -13.30
C ARG A 152 -2.32 -14.96 -13.73
N MET A 153 -1.56 -15.99 -13.36
CA MET A 153 -0.18 -16.17 -13.79
C MET A 153 -0.08 -16.36 -15.32
N LEU A 154 -1.00 -17.11 -15.93
CA LEU A 154 -1.07 -17.25 -17.39
C LEU A 154 -1.39 -15.93 -18.11
N GLN A 155 -2.21 -15.06 -17.51
CA GLN A 155 -2.45 -13.70 -18.06
C GLN A 155 -1.14 -12.90 -18.11
N VAL A 156 -0.29 -13.00 -17.09
CA VAL A 156 1.02 -12.31 -17.08
C VAL A 156 1.99 -12.98 -18.07
N GLU A 157 2.15 -14.30 -17.98
CA GLU A 157 3.08 -15.10 -18.79
C GLU A 157 2.81 -14.96 -20.30
N ASN A 158 1.55 -14.98 -20.70
CA ASN A 158 1.18 -15.02 -22.12
C ASN A 158 0.63 -13.69 -22.64
N GLY A 159 0.02 -12.88 -21.78
CA GLY A 159 -0.64 -11.65 -22.17
C GLY A 159 0.18 -10.40 -21.93
N PHE A 160 0.81 -10.27 -20.76
CA PHE A 160 1.54 -9.05 -20.39
C PHE A 160 3.02 -9.09 -20.80
N LEU A 161 3.67 -10.26 -20.66
CA LEU A 161 5.09 -10.42 -20.94
C LEU A 161 5.33 -10.84 -22.41
N GLY A 162 5.70 -9.84 -23.21
CA GLY A 162 6.02 -9.98 -24.64
C GLY A 162 7.47 -10.39 -24.94
N ALA A 163 7.83 -10.35 -26.23
CA ALA A 163 9.21 -10.49 -26.67
C ALA A 163 10.02 -9.23 -26.29
N GLY A 164 11.29 -9.39 -25.90
CA GLY A 164 12.16 -8.27 -25.50
C GLY A 164 12.23 -7.97 -24.00
N GLY A 165 11.73 -8.88 -23.16
CA GLY A 165 11.62 -8.76 -21.69
C GLY A 165 12.92 -8.46 -20.91
N PRO A 166 12.90 -8.60 -19.56
CA PRO A 166 11.97 -9.41 -18.77
C PRO A 166 10.73 -8.67 -18.25
N PHE A 167 10.56 -7.39 -18.57
CA PHE A 167 9.50 -6.54 -18.03
C PHE A 167 8.33 -6.37 -19.01
N ILE A 168 7.19 -5.90 -18.50
CA ILE A 168 5.98 -5.64 -19.29
C ILE A 168 6.27 -4.68 -20.46
N ASN A 169 7.09 -3.66 -20.23
CA ASN A 169 7.52 -2.70 -21.26
C ASN A 169 8.85 -3.06 -21.94
N GLY A 170 9.21 -4.35 -21.96
CA GLY A 170 10.44 -4.84 -22.61
C GLY A 170 11.62 -4.95 -21.64
N SER A 171 12.74 -4.30 -21.95
CA SER A 171 14.01 -4.50 -21.22
C SER A 171 14.16 -3.66 -19.96
N LYS A 172 13.34 -2.61 -19.79
CA LYS A 172 13.39 -1.68 -18.66
C LYS A 172 12.17 -1.86 -17.76
N ILE A 173 12.42 -1.90 -16.45
CA ILE A 173 11.36 -1.98 -15.43
C ILE A 173 10.42 -0.78 -15.56
N SER A 174 9.12 -1.03 -15.35
CA SER A 174 8.06 -0.05 -15.43
C SER A 174 7.16 -0.06 -14.20
N LEU A 175 6.38 1.00 -14.02
CA LEU A 175 5.38 1.06 -12.96
C LEU A 175 4.31 -0.04 -13.11
N ALA A 176 4.01 -0.47 -14.34
CA ALA A 176 3.19 -1.65 -14.61
C ALA A 176 3.75 -2.91 -13.93
N ASP A 177 5.07 -3.15 -13.97
CA ASP A 177 5.71 -4.30 -13.31
C ASP A 177 5.54 -4.22 -11.79
N ILE A 178 5.79 -3.04 -11.21
CA ILE A 178 5.61 -2.78 -9.77
C ILE A 178 4.17 -3.10 -9.35
N ASN A 179 3.20 -2.70 -10.17
CA ASN A 179 1.77 -2.87 -9.90
C ASN A 179 1.26 -4.31 -10.12
N ALA A 180 1.82 -5.05 -11.10
CA ALA A 180 1.36 -6.39 -11.46
C ALA A 180 2.08 -7.52 -10.72
N ALA A 181 3.36 -7.36 -10.36
CA ALA A 181 4.20 -8.47 -9.90
C ALA A 181 4.02 -8.84 -8.42
N TRP A 182 3.71 -7.86 -7.56
CA TRP A 182 3.72 -8.03 -6.10
C TRP A 182 2.75 -9.11 -5.56
N PRO A 183 1.54 -9.38 -6.13
CA PRO A 183 0.68 -10.46 -5.63
C PRO A 183 1.29 -11.84 -5.89
N PHE A 184 1.97 -12.03 -7.02
CA PHE A 184 2.63 -13.29 -7.37
C PHE A 184 3.88 -13.51 -6.56
N ARG A 185 4.68 -12.44 -6.32
CA ARG A 185 5.80 -12.51 -5.40
C ARG A 185 5.34 -12.99 -4.02
N TRP A 186 4.23 -12.43 -3.52
CA TRP A 186 3.66 -12.85 -2.24
C TRP A 186 3.15 -14.30 -2.27
N ALA A 187 2.34 -14.68 -3.26
CA ALA A 187 1.79 -16.03 -3.36
C ALA A 187 2.87 -17.11 -3.51
N LEU A 188 3.80 -16.93 -4.45
CA LEU A 188 4.82 -17.93 -4.79
C LEU A 188 5.86 -18.06 -3.68
N PHE A 189 6.35 -16.94 -3.13
CA PHE A 189 7.48 -16.95 -2.19
C PHE A 189 7.05 -16.88 -0.73
N GLN A 190 6.04 -16.09 -0.36
CA GLN A 190 5.61 -15.98 1.04
C GLN A 190 4.63 -17.10 1.41
N LEU A 191 3.61 -17.34 0.58
CA LEU A 191 2.65 -18.44 0.79
C LEU A 191 3.16 -19.81 0.28
N GLN A 192 4.39 -19.84 -0.26
CA GLN A 192 5.07 -21.03 -0.77
C GLN A 192 4.30 -21.81 -1.85
N VAL A 193 3.42 -21.15 -2.61
CA VAL A 193 2.63 -21.80 -3.67
C VAL A 193 3.50 -22.36 -4.79
N ARG A 194 4.72 -21.85 -4.96
CA ARG A 194 5.73 -22.43 -5.87
C ARG A 194 6.07 -23.90 -5.61
N ARG A 195 5.72 -24.44 -4.43
CA ARG A 195 5.90 -25.86 -4.08
C ARG A 195 4.75 -26.74 -4.56
N GLU A 196 3.64 -26.14 -4.99
CA GLU A 196 2.51 -26.86 -5.57
C GLU A 196 2.87 -27.30 -7.02
N PRO A 197 2.40 -28.48 -7.46
CA PRO A 197 2.63 -28.93 -8.84
C PRO A 197 2.11 -27.95 -9.89
N GLY A 198 2.92 -27.64 -10.89
CA GLY A 198 2.52 -26.78 -12.00
C GLY A 198 2.56 -25.28 -11.70
N PHE A 199 3.32 -24.86 -10.68
CA PHE A 199 3.58 -23.46 -10.31
C PHE A 199 5.08 -23.12 -10.34
N GLY A 200 5.94 -23.97 -10.91
CA GLY A 200 7.39 -23.77 -10.89
C GLY A 200 7.90 -22.87 -12.03
N PRO A 201 9.21 -22.56 -12.02
CA PRO A 201 9.85 -21.80 -13.10
C PRO A 201 9.70 -22.44 -14.49
N GLN A 202 9.62 -23.76 -14.57
CA GLN A 202 9.38 -24.48 -15.82
C GLN A 202 7.97 -24.24 -16.40
N ASP A 203 7.00 -23.95 -15.54
CA ASP A 203 5.60 -23.72 -15.93
C ASP A 203 5.36 -22.24 -16.32
N PHE A 204 6.14 -21.33 -15.72
CA PHE A 204 5.99 -19.87 -15.86
C PHE A 204 7.33 -19.15 -16.06
N PRO A 205 8.11 -19.50 -17.08
CA PRO A 205 9.49 -19.03 -17.22
C PRO A 205 9.61 -17.50 -17.31
N LYS A 206 8.70 -16.80 -18.00
CA LYS A 206 8.79 -15.34 -18.12
C LYS A 206 8.42 -14.64 -16.83
N LEU A 207 7.37 -15.09 -16.14
CA LEU A 207 6.97 -14.52 -14.85
C LEU A 207 8.08 -14.73 -13.80
N TYR A 208 8.68 -15.91 -13.73
CA TYR A 208 9.81 -16.13 -12.83
C TYR A 208 11.00 -15.23 -13.17
N LYS A 209 11.33 -15.10 -14.46
CA LYS A 209 12.38 -14.19 -14.92
C LYS A 209 12.08 -12.73 -14.56
N LEU A 210 10.83 -12.27 -14.70
CA LEU A 210 10.38 -10.96 -14.23
C LEU A 210 10.68 -10.80 -12.74
N LEU A 211 10.19 -11.73 -11.90
CA LEU A 211 10.32 -11.67 -10.44
C LEU A 211 11.78 -11.69 -9.97
N GLU A 212 12.64 -12.45 -10.63
CA GLU A 212 14.08 -12.53 -10.37
C GLU A 212 14.84 -11.27 -10.81
N SER A 213 14.33 -10.58 -11.84
CA SER A 213 14.92 -9.34 -12.37
C SER A 213 14.50 -8.08 -11.59
N LEU A 214 13.55 -8.20 -10.66
CA LEU A 214 13.13 -7.09 -9.82
C LEU A 214 14.24 -6.66 -8.85
N PRO A 215 14.42 -5.34 -8.62
CA PRO A 215 15.38 -4.87 -7.63
C PRO A 215 15.03 -5.39 -6.22
N LYS A 216 16.07 -5.66 -5.42
CA LYS A 216 15.94 -6.20 -4.06
C LYS A 216 15.98 -5.05 -3.05
N PRO A 217 14.87 -4.74 -2.36
CA PRO A 217 14.87 -3.69 -1.35
C PRO A 217 15.70 -4.09 -0.13
N ALA A 218 16.53 -3.18 0.37
CA ALA A 218 17.33 -3.36 1.58
C ALA A 218 17.31 -2.07 2.43
N PRO A 219 16.16 -1.66 2.99
CA PRO A 219 16.08 -0.45 3.80
C PRO A 219 16.78 -0.63 5.15
N THR A 220 17.29 0.48 5.69
CA THR A 220 17.77 0.54 7.07
C THR A 220 16.59 0.58 8.03
N ASN A 221 16.57 -0.31 9.02
CA ASN A 221 15.58 -0.27 10.10
C ASN A 221 15.99 0.76 11.16
N LEU A 222 15.06 1.63 11.53
CA LEU A 222 15.26 2.64 12.57
C LEU A 222 14.55 2.27 13.87
N LYS A 223 14.98 2.91 14.96
CA LYS A 223 14.32 2.80 16.26
C LYS A 223 13.15 3.78 16.34
N VAL A 224 12.10 3.42 17.09
CA VAL A 224 10.89 4.23 17.28
C VAL A 224 11.19 5.68 17.65
N GLN A 225 12.06 5.91 18.64
CA GLN A 225 12.42 7.25 19.11
C GLN A 225 13.07 8.11 18.03
N GLU A 226 13.93 7.51 17.22
CA GLU A 226 14.57 8.18 16.09
C GLU A 226 13.52 8.61 15.06
N VAL A 227 12.64 7.69 14.66
CA VAL A 227 11.56 7.96 13.70
C VAL A 227 10.63 9.07 14.18
N HIS A 228 10.17 9.00 15.43
CA HIS A 228 9.30 10.03 16.00
C HIS A 228 9.98 11.39 16.06
N SER A 229 11.25 11.45 16.49
CA SER A 229 12.02 12.69 16.50
C SER A 229 12.18 13.26 15.09
N THR A 230 12.52 12.42 14.11
CA THR A 230 12.70 12.81 12.71
C THR A 230 11.41 13.37 12.11
N ILE A 231 10.27 12.71 12.33
CA ILE A 231 8.97 13.18 11.80
C ILE A 231 8.53 14.47 12.50
N ARG A 232 8.58 14.53 13.84
CA ARG A 232 8.16 15.72 14.60
C ARG A 232 9.03 16.94 14.34
N GLY A 233 10.33 16.74 14.10
CA GLY A 233 11.29 17.78 13.73
C GLY A 233 11.34 18.09 12.22
N GLY A 234 10.62 17.32 11.40
CA GLY A 234 10.62 17.48 9.95
C GLY A 234 9.87 18.72 9.47
N SER A 235 10.14 19.13 8.24
CA SER A 235 9.33 20.14 7.54
C SER A 235 8.13 19.48 6.87
N TYR A 236 7.08 20.27 6.61
CA TYR A 236 6.10 19.90 5.60
C TYR A 236 6.79 19.88 4.24
N TRP A 237 6.66 18.76 3.56
CA TRP A 237 7.24 18.55 2.25
C TRP A 237 6.21 18.72 1.15
N ALA A 238 5.00 18.23 1.38
CA ALA A 238 3.93 18.39 0.42
C ALA A 238 3.55 19.86 0.34
N GLN A 239 3.39 20.36 -0.89
CA GLN A 239 2.50 21.49 -1.16
C GLN A 239 1.04 21.02 -1.04
N SER A 240 0.72 20.36 0.08
CA SER A 240 -0.59 19.78 0.33
C SER A 240 -1.64 20.86 0.13
N PRO A 241 -2.85 20.50 -0.31
CA PRO A 241 -3.94 21.46 -0.30
C PRO A 241 -4.07 22.05 1.11
N SER A 242 -3.91 23.36 1.22
CA SER A 242 -4.15 24.13 2.45
C SER A 242 -5.57 24.70 2.49
N ALA A 243 -6.38 24.39 1.48
CA ALA A 243 -7.77 24.75 1.34
C ALA A 243 -8.57 23.58 0.77
N VAL A 244 -9.86 23.51 1.12
CA VAL A 244 -10.82 22.63 0.45
C VAL A 244 -11.17 23.23 -0.91
N ALA A 245 -11.25 22.41 -1.95
CA ALA A 245 -11.65 22.87 -3.29
C ALA A 245 -13.05 23.52 -3.27
N GLN A 246 -13.25 24.64 -3.97
CA GLN A 246 -14.51 25.40 -3.92
C GLN A 246 -15.75 24.58 -4.31
N VAL A 247 -15.58 23.62 -5.22
CA VAL A 247 -16.65 22.74 -5.74
C VAL A 247 -16.48 21.30 -5.23
N ASP A 248 -15.84 21.12 -4.09
CA ASP A 248 -15.63 19.80 -3.50
C ASP A 248 -16.96 19.10 -3.18
N PRO A 249 -17.18 17.84 -3.62
CA PRO A 249 -18.40 17.10 -3.33
C PRO A 249 -18.64 16.85 -1.83
N LEU A 250 -17.59 16.89 -1.00
CA LEU A 250 -17.73 16.79 0.46
C LEU A 250 -18.41 18.03 1.07
N ARG A 251 -18.33 19.19 0.39
CA ARG A 251 -18.89 20.48 0.85
C ARG A 251 -18.46 20.87 2.27
N LEU A 252 -17.25 20.48 2.64
CA LEU A 252 -16.64 20.79 3.95
C LEU A 252 -15.79 22.06 3.86
N LYS A 253 -15.47 22.64 5.01
CA LYS A 253 -14.53 23.76 5.13
C LYS A 253 -13.24 23.28 5.76
N THR A 254 -12.12 23.90 5.40
CA THR A 254 -10.86 23.73 6.12
C THR A 254 -11.06 24.02 7.61
N GLY A 255 -10.42 23.21 8.44
CA GLY A 255 -10.47 23.30 9.90
C GLY A 255 -11.60 22.51 10.56
N VAL A 256 -12.54 21.95 9.80
CA VAL A 256 -13.58 21.05 10.34
C VAL A 256 -12.96 19.71 10.71
N GLU A 257 -13.37 19.15 11.85
CA GLU A 257 -12.97 17.81 12.25
C GLU A 257 -13.75 16.76 11.46
N VAL A 258 -13.03 15.76 10.93
CA VAL A 258 -13.59 14.70 10.09
C VAL A 258 -13.20 13.33 10.59
N LYS A 259 -14.06 12.34 10.29
CA LYS A 259 -13.82 10.91 10.41
C LYS A 259 -13.53 10.35 9.02
N ILE A 260 -12.49 9.52 8.92
CA ILE A 260 -12.09 8.83 7.71
C ILE A 260 -12.14 7.33 7.95
N GLU A 261 -12.82 6.60 7.06
CA GLU A 261 -13.00 5.15 7.09
C GLU A 261 -12.54 4.53 5.76
N ASP A 262 -12.00 3.31 5.80
CA ASP A 262 -11.77 2.48 4.62
C ASP A 262 -13.13 2.04 4.04
N PHE A 263 -13.40 2.30 2.76
CA PHE A 263 -14.69 1.96 2.13
C PHE A 263 -14.98 0.45 2.09
N ASP A 264 -13.94 -0.37 2.03
CA ASP A 264 -14.01 -1.83 1.94
C ASP A 264 -13.81 -2.55 3.29
N ALA A 265 -13.77 -1.80 4.39
CA ALA A 265 -13.76 -2.34 5.75
C ALA A 265 -15.18 -2.46 6.31
N ALA A 266 -15.31 -3.15 7.45
CA ALA A 266 -16.54 -3.14 8.23
C ALA A 266 -16.89 -1.70 8.64
N PRO A 267 -18.15 -1.24 8.47
CA PRO A 267 -18.55 0.13 8.81
C PRO A 267 -18.18 0.51 10.24
N GLY A 268 -17.61 1.70 10.42
CA GLY A 268 -17.17 2.21 11.72
C GLY A 268 -15.89 1.56 12.28
N ALA A 269 -15.26 0.63 11.55
CA ALA A 269 -14.00 0.05 11.97
C ALA A 269 -12.83 1.01 11.66
N HIS A 270 -11.86 1.08 12.60
CA HIS A 270 -10.57 1.74 12.38
C HIS A 270 -10.65 3.21 11.94
N ILE A 271 -11.61 3.95 12.49
CA ILE A 271 -11.84 5.36 12.17
C ILE A 271 -10.58 6.19 12.49
N GLN A 272 -10.08 6.92 11.50
CA GLN A 272 -9.17 8.03 11.74
C GLN A 272 -9.96 9.32 11.95
N VAL A 273 -9.68 10.01 13.05
CA VAL A 273 -10.16 11.38 13.30
C VAL A 273 -9.04 12.37 13.02
N GLY A 274 -9.35 13.49 12.37
CA GLY A 274 -8.39 14.56 12.15
C GLY A 274 -9.05 15.85 11.69
N LYS A 275 -8.31 16.95 11.77
CA LYS A 275 -8.74 18.26 11.32
C LYS A 275 -8.50 18.40 9.83
N LEU A 276 -9.54 18.65 9.03
CA LEU A 276 -9.42 18.80 7.58
C LEU A 276 -8.52 20.00 7.23
N ILE A 277 -7.42 19.75 6.54
CA ILE A 277 -6.49 20.79 6.07
C ILE A 277 -6.88 21.23 4.66
N GLY A 278 -7.15 20.26 3.78
CA GLY A 278 -7.58 20.56 2.44
C GLY A 278 -7.84 19.31 1.63
N THR A 279 -8.24 19.54 0.38
CA THR A 279 -8.61 18.49 -0.54
C THR A 279 -8.22 18.84 -1.97
N THR A 280 -7.95 17.82 -2.76
CA THR A 280 -7.81 17.91 -4.23
C THR A 280 -8.76 16.91 -4.89
N GLU A 281 -8.80 16.85 -6.22
CA GLU A 281 -9.55 15.82 -6.95
C GLU A 281 -9.17 14.39 -6.54
N ASN A 282 -7.92 14.19 -6.08
CA ASN A 282 -7.37 12.86 -5.79
C ASN A 282 -7.09 12.61 -4.31
N GLU A 283 -7.05 13.66 -3.47
CA GLU A 283 -6.54 13.56 -2.11
C GLU A 283 -7.42 14.28 -1.07
N THR A 284 -7.42 13.75 0.15
CA THR A 284 -7.92 14.39 1.36
C THR A 284 -6.80 14.43 2.39
N VAL A 285 -6.54 15.61 2.96
CA VAL A 285 -5.45 15.83 3.92
C VAL A 285 -6.02 16.28 5.25
N VAL A 286 -5.66 15.56 6.31
CA VAL A 286 -6.05 15.89 7.69
C VAL A 286 -4.83 16.07 8.57
N GLU A 287 -4.89 17.00 9.50
CA GLU A 287 -3.93 17.08 10.60
C GLU A 287 -4.38 16.13 11.71
N VAL A 288 -3.44 15.32 12.21
CA VAL A 288 -3.68 14.30 13.22
C VAL A 288 -2.79 14.48 14.44
N GLY A 289 -3.30 14.04 15.60
CA GLY A 289 -2.60 14.19 16.86
C GLY A 289 -2.41 15.66 17.26
N LYS A 290 -1.26 15.97 17.85
CA LYS A 290 -0.92 17.31 18.37
C LYS A 290 0.38 17.89 17.80
N ASP A 291 1.08 17.12 16.97
CA ASP A 291 2.44 17.45 16.49
C ASP A 291 2.43 18.11 15.09
N GLY A 292 1.23 18.45 14.60
CA GLY A 292 1.01 19.02 13.27
C GLY A 292 1.26 18.02 12.14
N ILE A 293 1.10 16.72 12.37
CA ILE A 293 1.35 15.71 11.34
C ILE A 293 0.19 15.75 10.34
N ARG A 294 0.52 15.83 9.04
CA ARG A 294 -0.47 15.76 7.96
C ARG A 294 -0.57 14.32 7.48
N LEU A 295 -1.75 13.74 7.61
CA LEU A 295 -2.07 12.42 7.09
C LEU A 295 -2.87 12.56 5.79
N HIS A 296 -2.31 12.01 4.73
CA HIS A 296 -2.81 12.09 3.37
C HIS A 296 -3.51 10.80 2.99
N TYR A 297 -4.70 10.92 2.43
CA TYR A 297 -5.52 9.82 1.96
C TYR A 297 -5.89 10.02 0.49
N PRO A 298 -5.91 8.97 -0.35
CA PRO A 298 -6.55 9.08 -1.64
C PRO A 298 -8.07 9.23 -1.45
N ARG A 299 -8.75 9.87 -2.41
CA ARG A 299 -10.22 9.96 -2.42
C ARG A 299 -10.87 8.60 -2.66
N VAL A 300 -10.32 7.84 -3.60
CA VAL A 300 -10.85 6.54 -4.00
C VAL A 300 -10.61 5.52 -2.89
N GLY A 301 -11.67 4.83 -2.47
CA GLY A 301 -11.59 3.79 -1.44
C GLY A 301 -11.72 4.30 -0.01
N TYR A 302 -12.00 5.59 0.19
CA TYR A 302 -12.16 6.20 1.51
C TYR A 302 -13.47 6.95 1.64
N ILE A 303 -14.03 6.90 2.85
CA ILE A 303 -15.23 7.62 3.22
C ILE A 303 -14.84 8.72 4.21
N VAL A 304 -15.17 9.97 3.88
CA VAL A 304 -14.89 11.14 4.72
C VAL A 304 -16.21 11.75 5.17
N ARG A 305 -16.38 11.94 6.48
CA ARG A 305 -17.57 12.57 7.06
C ARG A 305 -17.17 13.59 8.13
N PRO A 306 -17.93 14.69 8.31
CA PRO A 306 -17.71 15.54 9.47
C PRO A 306 -17.95 14.75 10.76
N VAL A 307 -17.22 15.08 11.83
CA VAL A 307 -17.60 14.64 13.17
C VAL A 307 -18.87 15.41 13.55
N GLU A 308 -19.99 14.70 13.69
CA GLU A 308 -21.22 15.31 14.20
C GLU A 308 -21.01 15.75 15.65
N LYS A 309 -21.44 16.97 15.99
CA LYS A 309 -21.39 17.52 17.36
C LYS A 309 -22.49 16.96 18.28
N SER A 310 -23.22 15.94 17.86
CA SER A 310 -24.30 15.32 18.66
C SER A 310 -23.70 14.39 19.70
N ASN A 311 -23.76 14.83 20.96
CA ASN A 311 -23.42 14.17 22.24
C ASN A 311 -21.97 14.36 22.76
N LEU A 312 -21.56 15.62 22.90
CA LEU A 312 -20.77 16.04 24.07
C LEU A 312 -21.71 16.49 25.18
#